data_AF-A0A4P9US20-F1
#
_entry.id   AF-A0A4P9US20-F1
#
_cell.length_a   1.000
_cell.length_b   1.000
_cell.length_c   1.000
_cell.angle_alpha   90.00
_cell.angle_beta   90.00
_cell.angle_gamma   90.00
#
_symmetry.space_group_name_H-M   'P 1'
#
loop_
_entity.id
_entity.type
_entity.pdbx_description
1 polymer ?
#
loop_
_entity_poly.entity_id
_entity_poly.type
_entity_poly.pdbx_seq_one_letter_code
_entity_poly.pdbx_strand_id
1 'polypeptide(L)'
;MTLKNASYRQRIGLFVTVFLTGASVMVIELLGTRMIAPFYGASLYVWSSLISVTMIALAFGYFTGGRLADSSKPVGLAVVIALAAFLTLLIPWMTRPILLMTDPLGLRGGAFVSSFILFAPALTLLGMVGPFAIKLATLQLNSVGSSSGSIYAMSTLGSVIGTLILGFFLFPLVGSREILIVLGLLLMGLALVIALIERRTLGFRYTVAPCLALATLGLILLPGIIGSGKTYDGNGKFKIVSEHESLYGWVRVIDQPGNDLRMLTSDASTIGAASISTGKNLLIYQEIVGLIPALRPSMQRALIVGLGAGHMANVLRERFGLVVDTLEIDPAVANAAVVHFGYESNGRDIVGDARYEIRHLTGPYDLIIHDCFTGGSEPSHLLTLETLMQLKGLLDEQGILALNFVSFTQGNNEALSSVAKTLDQVFSRQTVFFSQPSENFNDFIFLASDAAIESDSPQLKPSERLWLKQRRYQVPQDQGIVLTDNFNPLEQMQVYKAEHYRNVVVGWFGADLLLR
;
A
#
# COMPACT_ATOMS: atom_id res chain seq x y z
N MET A 1 24.26 -32.84 -35.68
CA MET A 1 24.47 -31.89 -36.79
C MET A 1 24.74 -30.52 -36.19
N THR A 2 25.76 -29.78 -36.66
CA THR A 2 26.26 -28.57 -35.99
C THR A 2 25.35 -27.35 -36.21
N LEU A 3 24.98 -26.65 -35.14
CA LEU A 3 24.08 -25.49 -35.13
C LEU A 3 24.74 -24.19 -35.63
N LYS A 4 25.53 -24.25 -36.72
CA LYS A 4 26.32 -23.10 -37.20
C LYS A 4 25.50 -22.03 -37.92
N ASN A 5 24.26 -22.34 -38.31
CA ASN A 5 23.28 -21.42 -38.90
C ASN A 5 22.03 -21.32 -38.02
N ALA A 6 22.14 -20.67 -36.86
CA ALA A 6 20.97 -20.21 -36.14
C ALA A 6 20.28 -19.11 -36.96
N SER A 7 18.98 -19.24 -37.22
CA SER A 7 18.24 -18.21 -37.96
C SER A 7 18.19 -16.91 -37.18
N TYR A 8 18.24 -15.76 -37.87
CA TYR A 8 17.98 -14.43 -37.31
C TYR A 8 16.73 -14.40 -36.41
N ARG A 9 15.68 -15.17 -36.78
CA ARG A 9 14.44 -15.35 -36.00
C ARG A 9 14.66 -16.00 -34.63
N GLN A 10 15.63 -16.92 -34.49
CA GLN A 10 15.97 -17.55 -33.20
C GLN A 10 16.70 -16.58 -32.28
N ARG A 11 17.58 -15.71 -32.84
CA ARG A 11 18.26 -14.67 -32.05
C ARG A 11 17.28 -13.60 -31.55
N ILE A 12 16.32 -13.19 -32.38
CA ILE A 12 15.19 -12.34 -31.94
C ILE A 12 14.37 -13.04 -30.86
N GLY A 13 13.97 -14.30 -31.09
CA GLY A 13 13.18 -15.07 -30.11
C GLY A 13 13.86 -15.17 -28.74
N LEU A 14 15.19 -15.31 -28.71
CA LEU A 14 15.97 -15.32 -27.46
C LEU A 14 15.95 -13.96 -26.76
N PHE A 15 16.18 -12.86 -27.48
CA PHE A 15 16.11 -11.52 -26.89
C PHE A 15 14.70 -11.16 -26.41
N VAL A 16 13.65 -11.49 -27.18
CA VAL A 16 12.24 -11.31 -26.77
C VAL A 16 11.91 -12.15 -25.53
N THR A 17 12.42 -13.38 -25.45
CA THR A 17 12.25 -14.23 -24.25
C THR A 17 12.84 -13.53 -23.02
N VAL A 18 14.11 -13.12 -23.10
CA VAL A 18 14.83 -12.46 -22.01
C VAL A 18 14.18 -11.13 -21.59
N PHE A 19 13.72 -10.33 -22.56
CA PHE A 19 12.96 -9.10 -22.32
C PHE A 19 11.68 -9.38 -21.53
N LEU A 20 10.86 -10.34 -21.99
CA LEU A 20 9.57 -10.67 -21.34
C LEU A 20 9.78 -11.28 -19.95
N THR A 21 10.79 -12.12 -19.75
CA THR A 21 11.11 -12.66 -18.42
C THR A 21 11.69 -11.59 -17.49
N GLY A 22 12.51 -10.67 -18.00
CA GLY A 22 13.03 -9.52 -17.24
C GLY A 22 11.93 -8.55 -16.80
N ALA A 23 10.94 -8.30 -17.68
CA ALA A 23 9.72 -7.59 -17.31
C ALA A 23 8.94 -8.35 -16.22
N SER A 24 8.76 -9.66 -16.40
CA SER A 24 7.99 -10.51 -15.47
C SER A 24 8.59 -10.57 -14.07
N VAL A 25 9.93 -10.55 -13.93
CA VAL A 25 10.62 -10.47 -12.64
C VAL A 25 10.19 -9.22 -11.87
N MET A 26 10.28 -8.04 -12.47
CA MET A 26 9.88 -6.79 -11.82
C MET A 26 8.39 -6.75 -11.52
N VAL A 27 7.56 -7.29 -12.43
CA VAL A 27 6.11 -7.30 -12.24
C VAL A 27 5.72 -8.18 -11.05
N ILE A 28 6.38 -9.33 -10.85
CA ILE A 28 6.17 -10.19 -9.67
C ILE A 28 6.70 -9.52 -8.39
N GLU A 29 7.88 -8.90 -8.43
CA GLU A 29 8.47 -8.19 -7.28
C GLU A 29 7.56 -7.04 -6.79
N LEU A 30 7.08 -6.21 -7.71
CA LEU A 30 6.24 -5.05 -7.42
C LEU A 30 4.79 -5.43 -7.06
N LEU A 31 4.23 -6.48 -7.66
CA LEU A 31 2.93 -7.02 -7.21
C LEU A 31 3.05 -7.69 -5.84
N GLY A 32 4.21 -8.28 -5.53
CA GLY A 32 4.43 -8.98 -4.27
C GLY A 32 4.27 -8.11 -3.03
N THR A 33 4.65 -6.82 -3.09
CA THR A 33 4.38 -5.88 -2.00
C THR A 33 2.88 -5.61 -1.86
N ARG A 34 2.20 -5.31 -2.98
CA ARG A 34 0.75 -5.04 -3.02
C ARG A 34 -0.11 -6.23 -2.58
N MET A 35 0.36 -7.47 -2.76
CA MET A 35 -0.35 -8.66 -2.30
C MET A 35 -0.29 -8.89 -0.79
N ILE A 36 0.76 -8.43 -0.10
CA ILE A 36 0.94 -8.67 1.34
C ILE A 36 0.72 -7.42 2.20
N ALA A 37 0.76 -6.22 1.60
CA ALA A 37 0.47 -4.95 2.27
C ALA A 37 -0.95 -4.88 2.90
N PRO A 38 -2.02 -5.47 2.33
CA PRO A 38 -3.33 -5.48 2.99
C PRO A 38 -3.35 -6.25 4.33
N PHE A 39 -2.41 -7.18 4.52
CA PHE A 39 -2.32 -8.04 5.70
C PHE A 39 -1.23 -7.63 6.70
N TYR A 40 -0.11 -7.06 6.21
CA TYR A 40 1.03 -6.63 7.01
C TYR A 40 1.26 -5.10 7.03
N GLY A 41 0.46 -4.31 6.31
CA GLY A 41 0.65 -2.87 6.14
C GLY A 41 1.75 -2.51 5.14
N ALA A 42 1.68 -1.30 4.57
CA ALA A 42 2.56 -0.82 3.50
C ALA A 42 3.94 -0.29 4.00
N SER A 43 4.58 -0.99 4.93
CA SER A 43 5.81 -0.54 5.62
C SER A 43 7.12 -0.84 4.88
N LEU A 44 8.18 -0.11 5.21
CA LEU A 44 9.57 -0.35 4.78
C LEU A 44 10.03 -1.79 5.04
N TYR A 45 9.48 -2.49 6.05
CA TYR A 45 9.78 -3.90 6.30
C TYR A 45 9.22 -4.83 5.23
N VAL A 46 8.02 -4.53 4.70
CA VAL A 46 7.43 -5.26 3.57
C VAL A 46 8.24 -5.01 2.30
N TRP A 47 8.54 -3.75 1.96
CA TRP A 47 9.37 -3.41 0.79
C TRP A 47 10.77 -4.04 0.87
N SER A 48 11.45 -3.91 2.01
CA SER A 48 12.78 -4.50 2.23
C SER A 48 12.76 -6.02 2.16
N SER A 49 11.67 -6.67 2.61
CA SER A 49 11.47 -8.11 2.50
C SER A 49 11.36 -8.57 1.05
N LEU A 50 10.51 -7.93 0.24
CA LEU A 50 10.34 -8.30 -1.17
C LEU A 50 11.61 -8.13 -1.98
N ILE A 51 12.33 -7.00 -1.81
CA ILE A 51 13.59 -6.76 -2.51
C ILE A 51 14.65 -7.79 -2.10
N SER A 52 14.79 -8.07 -0.79
CA SER A 52 15.74 -9.07 -0.28
C SER A 52 15.42 -10.47 -0.81
N VAL A 53 14.15 -10.88 -0.78
CA VAL A 53 13.69 -12.18 -1.30
C VAL A 53 13.95 -12.27 -2.80
N THR A 54 13.66 -11.23 -3.57
CA THR A 54 13.88 -11.19 -5.02
C THR A 54 15.35 -11.30 -5.35
N MET A 55 16.23 -10.56 -4.65
CA MET A 55 17.69 -10.67 -4.84
C MET A 55 18.22 -12.07 -4.48
N ILE A 56 17.75 -12.68 -3.38
CA ILE A 56 18.13 -14.04 -2.99
C ILE A 56 17.68 -15.06 -4.04
N ALA A 57 16.42 -14.97 -4.49
CA ALA A 57 15.85 -15.85 -5.50
C ALA A 57 16.58 -15.74 -6.84
N LEU A 58 16.82 -14.52 -7.32
CA LEU A 58 17.57 -14.29 -8.56
C LEU A 58 19.02 -14.77 -8.45
N ALA A 59 19.73 -14.49 -7.35
CA ALA A 59 21.10 -14.98 -7.14
C ALA A 59 21.18 -16.52 -7.15
N PHE A 60 20.24 -17.19 -6.47
CA PHE A 60 20.14 -18.65 -6.49
C PHE A 60 19.75 -19.18 -7.89
N GLY A 61 18.86 -18.48 -8.60
CA GLY A 61 18.46 -18.76 -9.98
C GLY A 61 19.62 -18.62 -10.97
N TYR A 62 20.45 -17.59 -10.87
CA TYR A 62 21.64 -17.42 -11.69
C TYR A 62 22.66 -18.55 -11.47
N PHE A 63 22.91 -18.91 -10.20
CA PHE A 63 23.86 -19.94 -9.81
C PHE A 63 23.41 -21.36 -10.23
N THR A 64 22.16 -21.72 -9.95
CA THR A 64 21.59 -23.02 -10.32
C THR A 64 21.32 -23.11 -11.82
N GLY A 65 20.82 -22.05 -12.44
CA GLY A 65 20.60 -21.95 -13.88
C GLY A 65 21.87 -22.11 -14.69
N GLY A 66 22.99 -21.50 -14.28
CA GLY A 66 24.29 -21.71 -14.92
C GLY A 66 24.74 -23.17 -14.85
N ARG A 67 24.66 -23.78 -13.67
CA ARG A 67 25.02 -25.20 -13.47
C ARG A 67 24.11 -26.18 -14.23
N LEU A 68 22.85 -25.83 -14.48
CA LEU A 68 21.93 -26.60 -15.30
C LEU A 68 22.17 -26.40 -16.80
N ALA A 69 22.47 -25.17 -17.25
CA ALA A 69 22.81 -24.86 -18.64
C ALA A 69 24.15 -25.46 -19.10
N ASP A 70 25.08 -25.68 -18.18
CA ASP A 70 26.33 -26.43 -18.39
C ASP A 70 26.18 -27.95 -18.21
N SER A 71 25.01 -28.45 -17.81
CA SER A 71 24.78 -29.88 -17.57
C SER A 71 24.65 -30.68 -18.87
N SER A 72 25.05 -31.95 -18.84
CA SER A 72 24.79 -32.90 -19.93
C SER A 72 23.34 -33.41 -19.97
N LYS A 73 22.49 -33.01 -19.02
CA LYS A 73 21.06 -33.39 -18.97
C LYS A 73 20.22 -32.41 -19.82
N PRO A 74 19.32 -32.89 -20.68
CA PRO A 74 18.51 -32.05 -21.56
C PRO A 74 17.35 -31.36 -20.82
N VAL A 75 17.65 -30.32 -20.03
CA VAL A 75 16.65 -29.40 -19.49
C VAL A 75 16.38 -28.31 -20.55
N GLY A 76 15.15 -28.23 -21.05
CA GLY A 76 14.74 -27.17 -21.98
C GLY A 76 14.42 -25.87 -21.24
N LEU A 77 14.80 -24.72 -21.82
CA LEU A 77 14.46 -23.39 -21.31
C LEU A 77 12.93 -23.21 -21.23
N ALA A 78 12.17 -23.84 -22.14
CA ALA A 78 10.72 -23.87 -22.10
C ALA A 78 10.16 -24.45 -20.79
N VAL A 79 10.78 -25.50 -20.24
CA VAL A 79 10.28 -26.18 -19.04
C VAL A 79 10.50 -25.32 -17.80
N VAL A 80 11.63 -24.60 -17.74
CA VAL A 80 11.93 -23.63 -16.68
C VAL A 80 10.89 -22.51 -16.68
N ILE A 81 10.59 -21.94 -17.86
CA ILE A 81 9.61 -20.84 -17.99
C ILE A 81 8.17 -21.36 -17.76
N ALA A 82 7.82 -22.57 -18.20
CA ALA A 82 6.51 -23.16 -17.92
C ALA A 82 6.29 -23.41 -16.42
N LEU A 83 7.33 -23.82 -15.68
CA LEU A 83 7.22 -24.00 -14.24
C LEU A 83 7.15 -22.65 -13.51
N ALA A 84 7.92 -21.64 -13.96
CA ALA A 84 7.81 -20.27 -13.45
C ALA A 84 6.39 -19.70 -13.68
N ALA A 85 5.84 -19.88 -14.89
CA ALA A 85 4.50 -19.48 -15.27
C ALA A 85 3.43 -20.15 -14.39
N PHE A 86 3.54 -21.45 -14.18
CA PHE A 86 2.63 -22.22 -13.34
C PHE A 86 2.67 -21.77 -11.87
N LEU A 87 3.87 -21.58 -11.30
CA LEU A 87 4.00 -21.08 -9.93
C LEU A 87 3.48 -19.65 -9.79
N THR A 88 3.75 -18.76 -10.76
CA THR A 88 3.22 -17.39 -10.81
C THR A 88 1.68 -17.39 -10.82
N LEU A 89 1.07 -18.30 -11.59
CA LEU A 89 -0.38 -18.46 -11.66
C LEU A 89 -0.99 -18.97 -10.34
N LEU A 90 -0.24 -19.72 -9.52
CA LEU A 90 -0.71 -20.20 -8.21
C LEU A 90 -0.64 -19.15 -7.10
N ILE A 91 0.18 -18.09 -7.23
CA ILE A 91 0.38 -17.09 -6.16
C ILE A 91 -0.97 -16.58 -5.61
N PRO A 92 -1.96 -16.12 -6.41
CA PRO A 92 -3.22 -15.59 -5.88
C PRO A 92 -4.19 -16.62 -5.26
N TRP A 93 -3.84 -17.89 -5.27
CA TRP A 93 -4.53 -18.94 -4.50
C TRP A 93 -3.74 -19.34 -3.25
N MET A 94 -2.42 -19.16 -3.26
CA MET A 94 -1.53 -19.48 -2.15
C MET A 94 -1.32 -18.31 -1.16
N THR A 95 -1.61 -17.06 -1.55
CA THR A 95 -1.47 -15.86 -0.69
C THR A 95 -2.22 -15.99 0.63
N ARG A 96 -3.57 -16.10 0.63
CA ARG A 96 -4.37 -16.24 1.87
C ARG A 96 -3.87 -17.33 2.84
N PRO A 97 -3.67 -18.60 2.44
CA PRO A 97 -3.23 -19.63 3.39
C PRO A 97 -1.79 -19.44 3.89
N ILE A 98 -0.88 -18.86 3.08
CA ILE A 98 0.49 -18.58 3.54
C ILE A 98 0.50 -17.42 4.55
N LEU A 99 -0.21 -16.32 4.27
CA LEU A 99 -0.30 -15.17 5.18
C LEU A 99 -0.83 -15.56 6.56
N LEU A 100 -1.90 -16.38 6.61
CA LEU A 100 -2.43 -16.94 7.86
C LEU A 100 -1.42 -17.84 8.59
N MET A 101 -0.62 -18.63 7.86
CA MET A 101 0.41 -19.50 8.45
C MET A 101 1.60 -18.71 9.00
N THR A 102 1.92 -17.55 8.41
CA THR A 102 3.06 -16.71 8.81
C THR A 102 2.70 -15.57 9.76
N ASP A 103 1.42 -15.34 10.03
CA ASP A 103 0.91 -14.36 11.00
C ASP A 103 1.57 -14.45 12.40
N PRO A 104 1.81 -15.64 12.99
CA PRO A 104 2.45 -15.76 14.32
C PRO A 104 3.92 -15.31 14.38
N LEU A 105 4.53 -14.95 13.25
CA LEU A 105 5.90 -14.43 13.17
C LEU A 105 5.96 -12.88 13.29
N GLY A 106 4.83 -12.23 13.54
CA GLY A 106 4.70 -10.76 13.63
C GLY A 106 4.95 -10.05 12.30
N LEU A 107 4.96 -8.72 12.30
CA LEU A 107 5.12 -7.93 11.07
C LEU A 107 6.37 -8.33 10.26
N ARG A 108 7.54 -8.25 10.90
CA ARG A 108 8.84 -8.39 10.21
C ARG A 108 9.11 -9.83 9.77
N GLY A 109 8.87 -10.80 10.65
CA GLY A 109 9.08 -12.22 10.34
C GLY A 109 8.04 -12.76 9.37
N GLY A 110 6.78 -12.35 9.55
CA GLY A 110 5.67 -12.74 8.70
C GLY A 110 5.83 -12.25 7.26
N ALA A 111 6.13 -10.95 7.08
CA ALA A 111 6.35 -10.36 5.76
C ALA A 111 7.53 -11.03 5.01
N PHE A 112 8.65 -11.29 5.70
CA PHE A 112 9.80 -11.95 5.07
C PHE A 112 9.52 -13.41 4.68
N VAL A 113 8.96 -14.21 5.58
CA VAL A 113 8.73 -15.65 5.34
C VAL A 113 7.62 -15.88 4.33
N SER A 114 6.51 -15.13 4.39
CA SER A 114 5.44 -15.20 3.38
C SER A 114 5.98 -14.87 1.98
N SER A 115 6.74 -13.77 1.86
CA SER A 115 7.37 -13.37 0.60
C SER A 115 8.29 -14.46 0.06
N PHE A 116 9.11 -15.06 0.92
CA PHE A 116 10.04 -16.12 0.53
C PHE A 116 9.32 -17.37 0.01
N ILE A 117 8.19 -17.77 0.61
CA ILE A 117 7.42 -18.94 0.16
C ILE A 117 6.64 -18.62 -1.12
N LEU A 118 6.04 -17.44 -1.24
CA LEU A 118 5.21 -17.03 -2.38
C LEU A 118 6.03 -16.76 -3.66
N PHE A 119 7.03 -15.87 -3.58
CA PHE A 119 7.64 -15.27 -4.76
C PHE A 119 8.98 -15.92 -5.14
N ALA A 120 9.78 -16.34 -4.16
CA ALA A 120 11.12 -16.88 -4.42
C ALA A 120 11.14 -18.09 -5.37
N PRO A 121 10.19 -19.05 -5.34
CA PRO A 121 10.18 -20.18 -6.27
C PRO A 121 10.03 -19.78 -7.73
N ALA A 122 9.10 -18.85 -8.03
CA ALA A 122 8.89 -18.35 -9.39
C ALA A 122 10.07 -17.47 -9.86
N LEU A 123 10.52 -16.54 -9.00
CA LEU A 123 11.63 -15.64 -9.28
C LEU A 123 12.97 -16.39 -9.48
N THR A 124 13.20 -17.48 -8.76
CA THR A 124 14.37 -18.36 -8.96
C THR A 124 14.40 -18.92 -10.37
N LEU A 125 13.26 -19.43 -10.86
CA LEU A 125 13.16 -20.03 -12.19
C LEU A 125 13.28 -18.96 -13.31
N LEU A 126 12.73 -17.76 -13.10
CA LEU A 126 12.97 -16.65 -14.02
C LEU A 126 14.44 -16.21 -14.02
N GLY A 127 15.11 -16.22 -12.85
CA GLY A 127 16.56 -15.98 -12.73
C GLY A 127 17.40 -16.96 -13.56
N MET A 128 17.01 -18.24 -13.65
CA MET A 128 17.70 -19.23 -14.49
C MET A 128 17.71 -18.87 -15.99
N VAL A 129 16.76 -18.07 -16.48
CA VAL A 129 16.63 -17.72 -17.92
C VAL A 129 17.88 -17.00 -18.44
N GLY A 130 18.50 -16.13 -17.64
CA GLY A 130 19.71 -15.39 -18.00
C GLY A 130 20.88 -16.32 -18.39
N PRO A 131 21.37 -17.18 -17.48
CA PRO A 131 22.43 -18.15 -17.78
C PRO A 131 22.12 -19.08 -18.96
N PHE A 132 20.89 -19.60 -19.06
CA PHE A 132 20.47 -20.42 -20.19
C PHE A 132 20.56 -19.64 -21.52
N ALA A 133 20.12 -18.39 -21.54
CA ALA A 133 20.20 -17.55 -22.72
C ALA A 133 21.66 -17.17 -23.09
N ILE A 134 22.52 -16.92 -22.10
CA ILE A 134 23.96 -16.72 -22.31
C ILE A 134 24.59 -17.98 -22.92
N LYS A 135 24.26 -19.18 -22.44
CA LYS A 135 24.72 -20.45 -23.03
C LYS A 135 24.29 -20.60 -24.49
N LEU A 136 23.03 -20.31 -24.81
CA LEU A 136 22.50 -20.39 -26.17
C LEU A 136 23.10 -19.34 -27.12
N ALA A 137 23.44 -18.15 -26.63
CA ALA A 137 24.08 -17.09 -27.40
C ALA A 137 25.59 -17.31 -27.61
N THR A 138 26.30 -17.79 -26.59
CA THR A 138 27.76 -18.01 -26.66
C THR A 138 28.16 -19.16 -27.58
N LEU A 139 27.27 -20.13 -27.82
CA LEU A 139 27.43 -21.16 -28.86
C LEU A 139 27.50 -20.59 -30.30
N GLN A 140 27.24 -19.28 -30.49
CA GLN A 140 27.13 -18.62 -31.79
C GLN A 140 28.13 -17.47 -32.00
N LEU A 141 28.87 -17.06 -30.96
CA LEU A 141 29.64 -15.81 -30.95
C LEU A 141 31.05 -16.00 -30.37
N ASN A 142 32.06 -15.54 -31.10
CA ASN A 142 33.48 -15.62 -30.70
C ASN A 142 33.84 -14.76 -29.46
N SER A 143 32.89 -13.99 -28.91
CA SER A 143 33.09 -13.11 -27.76
C SER A 143 32.00 -13.32 -26.70
N VAL A 144 32.39 -13.99 -25.61
CA VAL A 144 31.49 -14.31 -24.49
C VAL A 144 30.97 -13.04 -23.79
N GLY A 145 31.84 -12.04 -23.60
CA GLY A 145 31.48 -10.78 -22.92
C GLY A 145 30.37 -10.00 -23.63
N SER A 146 30.46 -9.79 -24.94
CA SER A 146 29.42 -9.08 -25.71
C SER A 146 28.10 -9.86 -25.74
N SER A 147 28.17 -11.19 -25.76
CA SER A 147 27.00 -12.07 -25.70
C SER A 147 26.27 -11.88 -24.36
N SER A 148 27.02 -11.95 -23.26
CA SER A 148 26.53 -11.76 -21.90
C SER A 148 25.93 -10.36 -21.68
N GLY A 149 26.67 -9.31 -22.01
CA GLY A 149 26.19 -7.92 -21.89
C GLY A 149 24.92 -7.63 -22.70
N SER A 150 24.79 -8.21 -23.91
CA SER A 150 23.56 -8.08 -24.72
C SER A 150 22.34 -8.71 -24.05
N ILE A 151 22.51 -9.83 -23.36
CA ILE A 151 21.43 -10.54 -22.66
C ILE A 151 21.02 -9.74 -21.42
N TYR A 152 21.98 -9.28 -20.60
CA TYR A 152 21.67 -8.43 -19.45
C TYR A 152 20.98 -7.11 -19.85
N ALA A 153 21.50 -6.38 -20.84
CA ALA A 153 20.89 -5.13 -21.30
C ALA A 153 19.44 -5.33 -21.80
N MET A 154 19.15 -6.42 -22.51
CA MET A 154 17.81 -6.76 -22.96
C MET A 154 16.87 -7.12 -21.80
N SER A 155 17.40 -7.83 -20.78
CA SER A 155 16.65 -8.13 -19.56
C SER A 155 16.30 -6.86 -18.80
N THR A 156 17.27 -5.96 -18.58
CA THR A 156 17.07 -4.70 -17.86
C THR A 156 16.12 -3.76 -18.61
N LEU A 157 16.19 -3.71 -19.95
CA LEU A 157 15.22 -2.93 -20.75
C LEU A 157 13.79 -3.47 -20.60
N GLY A 158 13.64 -4.81 -20.58
CA GLY A 158 12.38 -5.47 -20.27
C GLY A 158 11.89 -5.14 -18.86
N SER A 159 12.76 -5.24 -17.86
CA SER A 159 12.50 -4.86 -16.47
C SER A 159 11.98 -3.43 -16.34
N VAL A 160 12.67 -2.45 -16.94
CA VAL A 160 12.26 -1.04 -16.93
C VAL A 160 10.89 -0.83 -17.58
N ILE A 161 10.67 -1.38 -18.78
CA ILE A 161 9.39 -1.22 -19.48
C ILE A 161 8.25 -1.95 -18.75
N GLY A 162 8.52 -3.12 -18.15
CA GLY A 162 7.58 -3.84 -17.29
C GLY A 162 7.16 -3.02 -16.07
N THR A 163 8.11 -2.44 -15.34
CA THR A 163 7.86 -1.55 -14.20
C THR A 163 7.04 -0.32 -14.61
N LEU A 164 7.37 0.33 -15.74
CA LEU A 164 6.66 1.52 -16.22
C LEU A 164 5.22 1.20 -16.63
N ILE A 165 5.00 0.10 -17.37
CA ILE A 165 3.65 -0.34 -17.76
C ILE A 165 2.83 -0.73 -16.51
N LEU A 166 3.45 -1.42 -15.55
CA LEU A 166 2.77 -1.82 -14.32
C LEU A 166 2.33 -0.60 -13.49
N GLY A 167 3.28 0.27 -13.14
CA GLY A 167 3.05 1.40 -12.24
C GLY A 167 2.14 2.49 -12.82
N PHE A 168 2.35 2.89 -14.08
CA PHE A 168 1.62 4.01 -14.68
C PHE A 168 0.33 3.62 -15.41
N PHE A 169 0.14 2.35 -15.78
CA PHE A 169 -1.00 1.93 -16.62
C PHE A 169 -1.80 0.73 -16.10
N LEU A 170 -1.19 -0.27 -15.47
CA LEU A 170 -1.94 -1.44 -14.99
C LEU A 170 -2.51 -1.23 -13.58
N PHE A 171 -1.71 -0.75 -12.62
CA PHE A 171 -2.20 -0.51 -11.25
C PHE A 171 -3.44 0.41 -11.14
N PRO A 172 -3.62 1.46 -11.97
CA PRO A 172 -4.84 2.28 -11.92
C PRO A 172 -6.08 1.62 -12.55
N LEU A 173 -5.94 0.49 -13.27
CA LEU A 173 -6.98 -0.06 -14.15
C LEU A 173 -7.34 -1.54 -13.87
N VAL A 174 -6.45 -2.30 -13.23
CA VAL A 174 -6.57 -3.75 -13.06
C VAL A 174 -6.04 -4.17 -11.68
N GLY A 175 -6.80 -4.99 -10.96
CA GLY A 175 -6.40 -5.52 -9.66
C GLY A 175 -5.12 -6.36 -9.71
N SER A 176 -4.35 -6.34 -8.62
CA SER A 176 -3.01 -6.96 -8.55
C SER A 176 -3.04 -8.48 -8.88
N ARG A 177 -4.13 -9.14 -8.49
CA ARG A 177 -4.36 -10.57 -8.72
C ARG A 177 -4.59 -10.90 -10.20
N GLU A 178 -5.40 -10.12 -10.88
CA GLU A 178 -5.72 -10.30 -12.30
C GLU A 178 -4.48 -10.06 -13.17
N ILE A 179 -3.61 -9.12 -12.78
CA ILE A 179 -2.31 -8.91 -13.43
C ILE A 179 -1.41 -10.16 -13.29
N LEU A 180 -1.33 -10.78 -12.12
CA LEU A 180 -0.56 -12.04 -11.95
C LEU A 180 -1.14 -13.21 -12.74
N ILE A 181 -2.46 -13.35 -12.81
CA ILE A 181 -3.11 -14.39 -13.62
C ILE A 181 -2.78 -14.19 -15.10
N VAL A 182 -2.89 -12.97 -15.62
CA VAL A 182 -2.52 -12.64 -17.01
C VAL A 182 -1.02 -12.87 -17.25
N LEU A 183 -0.14 -12.48 -16.31
CA LEU A 183 1.30 -12.70 -16.42
C LEU A 183 1.65 -14.19 -16.48
N GLY A 184 1.05 -15.03 -15.62
CA GLY A 184 1.23 -16.48 -15.63
C GLY A 184 0.76 -17.10 -16.95
N LEU A 185 -0.35 -16.65 -17.52
CA LEU A 185 -0.85 -17.10 -18.82
C LEU A 185 0.07 -16.66 -19.98
N LEU A 186 0.60 -15.43 -19.96
CA LEU A 186 1.54 -14.92 -20.95
C LEU A 186 2.89 -15.67 -20.90
N LEU A 187 3.43 -15.92 -19.70
CA LEU A 187 4.63 -16.74 -19.51
C LEU A 187 4.41 -18.19 -19.96
N MET A 188 3.23 -18.77 -19.74
CA MET A 188 2.89 -20.12 -20.23
C MET A 188 2.81 -20.15 -21.76
N GLY A 189 2.24 -19.11 -22.38
CA GLY A 189 2.23 -18.94 -23.84
C GLY A 189 3.65 -18.85 -24.42
N LEU A 190 4.51 -18.03 -23.80
CA LEU A 190 5.93 -17.92 -24.16
C LEU A 190 6.65 -19.27 -24.02
N ALA A 191 6.44 -19.99 -22.92
CA ALA A 191 7.02 -21.32 -22.70
C ALA A 191 6.59 -22.33 -23.77
N LEU A 192 5.31 -22.36 -24.16
CA LEU A 192 4.81 -23.23 -25.23
C LEU A 192 5.42 -22.88 -26.60
N VAL A 193 5.60 -21.59 -26.91
CA VAL A 193 6.30 -21.16 -28.14
C VAL A 193 7.75 -21.64 -28.15
N ILE A 194 8.47 -21.51 -27.02
CA ILE A 194 9.87 -21.98 -26.90
C ILE A 194 9.91 -23.52 -26.99
N ALA A 195 8.97 -24.24 -26.36
CA ALA A 195 8.89 -25.71 -26.45
C ALA A 195 8.71 -26.19 -27.90
N LEU A 196 7.91 -25.47 -28.70
CA LEU A 196 7.71 -25.76 -30.12
C LEU A 196 8.96 -25.52 -30.99
N ILE A 197 9.95 -24.77 -30.48
CA ILE A 197 11.28 -24.59 -31.07
C ILE A 197 12.23 -25.69 -30.55
N GLU A 198 12.35 -25.85 -29.22
CA GLU A 198 13.27 -26.80 -28.57
C GLU A 198 12.94 -28.27 -28.85
N ARG A 199 11.69 -28.63 -29.18
CA ARG A 199 11.34 -30.00 -29.59
C ARG A 199 12.14 -30.53 -30.78
N ARG A 200 12.76 -29.65 -31.59
CA ARG A 200 13.64 -30.03 -32.72
C ARG A 200 15.04 -30.48 -32.29
N THR A 201 15.47 -30.12 -31.08
CA THR A 201 16.81 -30.44 -30.54
C THR A 201 16.75 -31.37 -29.34
N LEU A 202 15.80 -31.17 -28.43
CA LEU A 202 15.62 -31.95 -27.20
C LEU A 202 14.47 -32.99 -27.28
N GLY A 203 13.67 -32.95 -28.35
CA GLY A 203 12.54 -33.86 -28.54
C GLY A 203 11.27 -33.46 -27.77
N PHE A 204 10.11 -33.90 -28.28
CA PHE A 204 8.78 -33.53 -27.76
C PHE A 204 8.56 -33.93 -26.29
N ARG A 205 9.05 -35.12 -25.89
CA ARG A 205 8.86 -35.69 -24.54
C ARG A 205 9.50 -34.86 -23.42
N TYR A 206 10.58 -34.12 -23.71
CA TYR A 206 11.33 -33.33 -22.72
C TYR A 206 11.04 -31.83 -22.78
N THR A 207 10.15 -31.40 -23.69
CA THR A 207 9.85 -29.98 -23.93
C THR A 207 8.34 -29.72 -23.94
N VAL A 208 7.66 -30.06 -25.04
CA VAL A 208 6.23 -29.77 -25.21
C VAL A 208 5.35 -30.59 -24.27
N ALA A 209 5.67 -31.86 -24.02
CA ALA A 209 4.88 -32.71 -23.11
C ALA A 209 4.77 -32.14 -21.67
N PRO A 210 5.87 -31.80 -20.96
CA PRO A 210 5.77 -31.18 -19.63
C PRO A 210 5.16 -29.77 -19.66
N CYS A 211 5.43 -28.95 -20.70
CA CYS A 211 4.81 -27.63 -20.81
C CYS A 211 3.28 -27.73 -21.00
N LEU A 212 2.80 -28.68 -21.81
CA LEU A 212 1.37 -28.95 -21.95
C LEU A 212 0.76 -29.49 -20.65
N ALA A 213 1.45 -30.37 -19.92
CA ALA A 213 0.95 -30.89 -18.65
C ALA A 213 0.77 -29.77 -17.60
N LEU A 214 1.75 -28.86 -17.50
CA LEU A 214 1.67 -27.67 -16.63
C LEU A 214 0.59 -26.70 -17.10
N ALA A 215 0.42 -26.51 -18.41
CA ALA A 215 -0.66 -25.69 -18.96
C ALA A 215 -2.05 -26.29 -18.65
N THR A 216 -2.24 -27.60 -18.81
CA THR A 216 -3.53 -28.26 -18.48
C THR A 216 -3.80 -28.24 -16.98
N LEU A 217 -2.78 -28.43 -16.13
CA LEU A 217 -2.94 -28.32 -14.68
C LEU A 217 -3.29 -26.89 -14.26
N GLY A 218 -2.62 -25.89 -14.85
CA GLY A 218 -2.96 -24.48 -14.67
C GLY A 218 -4.41 -24.16 -15.07
N LEU A 219 -4.87 -24.66 -16.23
CA LEU A 219 -6.24 -24.48 -16.70
C LEU A 219 -7.29 -25.21 -15.82
N ILE A 220 -6.96 -26.37 -15.26
CA ILE A 220 -7.82 -27.10 -14.32
C ILE A 220 -7.95 -26.34 -12.99
N LEU A 221 -6.88 -25.72 -12.51
CA LEU A 221 -6.87 -24.93 -11.28
C LEU A 221 -7.40 -23.50 -11.47
N LEU A 222 -7.39 -22.97 -12.70
CA LEU A 222 -7.79 -21.59 -13.03
C LEU A 222 -9.18 -21.19 -12.49
N PRO A 223 -10.24 -22.01 -12.51
CA PRO A 223 -11.52 -21.66 -11.90
C PRO A 223 -11.45 -21.52 -10.37
N GLY A 224 -10.58 -22.28 -9.71
CA GLY A 224 -10.31 -22.16 -8.27
C GLY A 224 -9.47 -20.92 -7.94
N ILE A 225 -8.48 -20.61 -8.78
CA ILE A 225 -7.64 -19.41 -8.68
C ILE A 225 -8.47 -18.14 -8.92
N ILE A 226 -9.38 -18.14 -9.90
CA ILE A 226 -10.36 -17.07 -10.14
C ILE A 226 -11.47 -17.07 -9.07
N GLY A 227 -11.73 -18.20 -8.41
CA GLY A 227 -12.64 -18.31 -7.28
C GLY A 227 -12.09 -17.89 -5.91
N SER A 228 -10.76 -17.74 -5.75
CA SER A 228 -10.13 -17.49 -4.44
C SER A 228 -10.53 -16.16 -3.80
N GLY A 229 -10.41 -15.06 -4.54
CA GLY A 229 -10.70 -13.69 -4.12
C GLY A 229 -12.19 -13.37 -4.03
N LYS A 230 -13.04 -14.33 -3.64
CA LYS A 230 -14.44 -14.07 -3.30
C LYS A 230 -14.52 -13.35 -1.96
N THR A 231 -15.24 -12.24 -1.94
CA THR A 231 -15.49 -11.42 -0.75
C THR A 231 -15.99 -12.26 0.43
N TYR A 232 -15.31 -12.16 1.57
CA TYR A 232 -15.69 -12.84 2.82
C TYR A 232 -16.84 -12.08 3.51
N ASP A 233 -18.05 -12.63 3.43
CA ASP A 233 -19.29 -12.03 3.97
C ASP A 233 -19.48 -12.29 5.48
N GLY A 234 -18.41 -12.07 6.25
CA GLY A 234 -18.40 -11.97 7.72
C GLY A 234 -18.96 -13.14 8.55
N ASN A 235 -19.33 -14.27 7.92
CA ASN A 235 -20.31 -15.23 8.44
C ASN A 235 -21.58 -14.53 9.00
N GLY A 236 -22.04 -13.46 8.32
CA GLY A 236 -23.20 -12.66 8.72
C GLY A 236 -22.98 -11.65 9.85
N LYS A 237 -21.76 -11.54 10.43
CA LYS A 237 -21.45 -10.51 11.44
C LYS A 237 -21.38 -9.09 10.88
N PHE A 238 -20.99 -8.97 9.62
CA PHE A 238 -20.87 -7.74 8.85
C PHE A 238 -21.10 -8.07 7.37
N LYS A 239 -21.39 -7.03 6.59
CA LYS A 239 -21.60 -7.09 5.15
C LYS A 239 -20.70 -6.08 4.46
N ILE A 240 -19.95 -6.50 3.45
CA ILE A 240 -19.22 -5.57 2.58
C ILE A 240 -20.21 -4.99 1.57
N VAL A 241 -20.38 -3.66 1.61
CA VAL A 241 -21.34 -2.89 0.79
C VAL A 241 -20.72 -2.47 -0.54
N SER A 242 -19.44 -2.06 -0.49
CA SER A 242 -18.66 -1.58 -1.62
C SER A 242 -17.18 -1.86 -1.35
N GLU A 243 -16.42 -2.13 -2.41
CA GLU A 243 -15.02 -2.54 -2.30
C GLU A 243 -14.27 -2.24 -3.61
N HIS A 244 -13.07 -1.66 -3.50
CA HIS A 244 -12.25 -1.27 -4.64
C HIS A 244 -10.75 -1.43 -4.31
N GLU A 245 -9.94 -1.88 -5.26
CA GLU A 245 -8.47 -1.84 -5.17
C GLU A 245 -8.01 -0.54 -5.85
N SER A 246 -7.41 0.37 -5.08
CA SER A 246 -6.88 1.65 -5.60
C SER A 246 -5.39 1.51 -5.94
N LEU A 247 -4.66 2.63 -6.02
CA LEU A 247 -3.19 2.62 -5.99
C LEU A 247 -2.62 2.42 -4.57
N TYR A 248 -3.39 2.76 -3.53
CA TYR A 248 -2.91 2.92 -2.16
C TYR A 248 -3.30 1.76 -1.23
N GLY A 249 -4.36 1.02 -1.56
CA GLY A 249 -4.80 -0.16 -0.81
C GLY A 249 -6.16 -0.68 -1.28
N TRP A 250 -6.83 -1.48 -0.46
CA TRP A 250 -8.24 -1.80 -0.61
C TRP A 250 -9.12 -0.82 0.17
N VAL A 251 -9.92 -0.04 -0.55
CA VAL A 251 -10.99 0.79 0.05
C VAL A 251 -12.25 -0.06 0.18
N ARG A 252 -12.83 -0.14 1.37
CA ARG A 252 -14.06 -0.90 1.65
C ARG A 252 -15.06 -0.09 2.44
N VAL A 253 -16.34 -0.25 2.11
CA VAL A 253 -17.48 0.18 2.93
C VAL A 253 -18.11 -1.06 3.55
N ILE A 254 -18.18 -1.08 4.88
CA ILE A 254 -18.56 -2.26 5.66
C ILE A 254 -19.70 -1.89 6.61
N ASP A 255 -20.84 -2.55 6.46
CA ASP A 255 -21.99 -2.40 7.35
C ASP A 255 -21.98 -3.52 8.41
N GLN A 256 -22.20 -3.16 9.67
CA GLN A 256 -22.47 -4.05 10.79
C GLN A 256 -23.88 -3.69 11.35
N PRO A 257 -24.97 -4.21 10.74
CA PRO A 257 -26.33 -3.77 11.05
C PRO A 257 -26.75 -3.98 12.52
N GLY A 258 -26.21 -4.99 13.19
CA GLY A 258 -26.49 -5.27 14.61
C GLY A 258 -26.00 -4.18 15.57
N ASN A 259 -25.06 -3.32 15.13
CA ASN A 259 -24.51 -2.21 15.90
C ASN A 259 -24.86 -0.83 15.29
N ASP A 260 -25.76 -0.80 14.28
CA ASP A 260 -26.04 0.39 13.44
C ASP A 260 -24.78 1.04 12.82
N LEU A 261 -23.70 0.27 12.58
CA LEU A 261 -22.37 0.81 12.30
C LEU A 261 -21.95 0.59 10.83
N ARG A 262 -21.75 1.66 10.07
CA ARG A 262 -21.05 1.66 8.78
C ARG A 262 -19.61 2.14 8.99
N MET A 263 -18.64 1.51 8.35
CA MET A 263 -17.23 1.92 8.37
C MET A 263 -16.65 2.06 6.97
N LEU A 264 -15.72 3.00 6.81
CA LEU A 264 -14.83 3.14 5.67
C LEU A 264 -13.44 2.66 6.10
N THR A 265 -12.88 1.68 5.40
CA THR A 265 -11.53 1.18 5.68
C THR A 265 -10.61 1.32 4.47
N SER A 266 -9.36 1.71 4.69
CA SER A 266 -8.27 1.59 3.73
C SER A 266 -7.27 0.55 4.24
N ASP A 267 -7.21 -0.60 3.56
CA ASP A 267 -6.59 -1.86 4.01
C ASP A 267 -6.97 -2.21 5.47
N ALA A 268 -6.02 -2.08 6.40
CA ALA A 268 -6.18 -2.39 7.83
C ALA A 268 -6.45 -1.15 8.71
N SER A 269 -6.81 -0.02 8.11
CA SER A 269 -7.07 1.26 8.79
C SER A 269 -8.53 1.67 8.64
N THR A 270 -9.25 1.93 9.73
CA THR A 270 -10.60 2.53 9.68
C THR A 270 -10.45 4.05 9.61
N ILE A 271 -10.91 4.64 8.51
CA ILE A 271 -10.78 6.07 8.16
C ILE A 271 -12.13 6.82 8.13
N GLY A 272 -13.17 6.18 8.66
CA GLY A 272 -14.52 6.74 8.79
C GLY A 272 -15.46 5.77 9.46
N ALA A 273 -16.37 6.26 10.30
CA ALA A 273 -17.45 5.47 10.89
C ALA A 273 -18.72 6.31 11.05
N ALA A 274 -19.87 5.72 10.68
CA ALA A 274 -21.16 6.38 10.65
C ALA A 274 -22.29 5.47 11.14
N SER A 275 -23.38 6.06 11.64
CA SER A 275 -24.64 5.39 11.88
C SER A 275 -25.31 5.01 10.54
N ILE A 276 -25.66 3.73 10.33
CA ILE A 276 -26.38 3.28 9.13
C ILE A 276 -27.76 3.93 9.06
N SER A 277 -28.46 4.03 10.20
CA SER A 277 -29.82 4.56 10.29
C SER A 277 -29.93 6.09 10.21
N THR A 278 -28.87 6.84 10.54
CA THR A 278 -28.90 8.32 10.60
C THR A 278 -27.80 9.05 9.83
N GLY A 279 -26.81 8.35 9.28
CA GLY A 279 -25.67 8.95 8.58
C GLY A 279 -24.67 9.73 9.46
N LYS A 280 -24.94 9.85 10.76
CA LYS A 280 -24.10 10.61 11.70
C LYS A 280 -22.76 9.94 11.93
N ASN A 281 -21.69 10.73 11.94
CA ASN A 281 -20.36 10.32 12.40
C ASN A 281 -20.40 9.63 13.78
N LEU A 282 -19.56 8.62 13.97
CA LEU A 282 -19.35 7.90 15.23
C LEU A 282 -17.90 8.00 15.77
N LEU A 283 -16.99 8.69 15.06
CA LEU A 283 -15.60 8.89 15.50
C LEU A 283 -15.50 10.12 16.42
N ILE A 284 -15.27 9.86 17.71
CA ILE A 284 -15.31 10.88 18.79
C ILE A 284 -14.27 11.99 18.58
N TYR A 285 -13.10 11.70 17.99
CA TYR A 285 -12.08 12.72 17.74
C TYR A 285 -12.58 13.82 16.78
N GLN A 286 -13.44 13.47 15.83
CA GLN A 286 -14.02 14.42 14.88
C GLN A 286 -15.02 15.38 15.55
N GLU A 287 -15.56 15.04 16.73
CA GLU A 287 -16.33 15.98 17.55
C GLU A 287 -15.45 17.09 18.14
N ILE A 288 -14.18 16.78 18.48
CA ILE A 288 -13.20 17.79 18.92
C ILE A 288 -12.91 18.75 17.76
N VAL A 289 -12.64 18.20 16.56
CA VAL A 289 -12.36 18.99 15.35
C VAL A 289 -13.57 19.83 14.94
N GLY A 290 -14.78 19.27 15.03
CA GLY A 290 -16.07 19.94 14.79
C GLY A 290 -16.47 21.00 15.83
N LEU A 291 -15.62 21.30 16.81
CA LEU A 291 -15.76 22.42 17.75
C LEU A 291 -14.72 23.53 17.53
N ILE A 292 -13.72 23.35 16.68
CA ILE A 292 -12.63 24.32 16.47
C ILE A 292 -13.14 25.69 15.98
N PRO A 293 -14.08 25.82 15.03
CA PRO A 293 -14.57 27.13 14.61
C PRO A 293 -15.26 27.92 15.73
N ALA A 294 -15.83 27.25 16.74
CA ALA A 294 -16.37 27.92 17.92
C ALA A 294 -15.26 28.48 18.85
N LEU A 295 -14.01 28.01 18.74
CA LEU A 295 -12.84 28.59 19.42
C LEU A 295 -12.32 29.86 18.72
N ARG A 296 -12.56 30.01 17.41
CA ARG A 296 -12.19 31.20 16.62
C ARG A 296 -13.29 31.54 15.59
N PRO A 297 -14.35 32.26 16.00
CA PRO A 297 -15.57 32.44 15.18
C PRO A 297 -15.42 33.27 13.90
N SER A 298 -14.22 33.73 13.55
CA SER A 298 -13.93 34.47 12.32
C SER A 298 -13.55 33.57 11.13
N MET A 299 -13.39 32.26 11.33
CA MET A 299 -13.02 31.30 10.27
C MET A 299 -14.03 31.31 9.11
N GLN A 300 -13.53 31.32 7.87
CA GLN A 300 -14.33 31.28 6.63
C GLN A 300 -13.84 30.20 5.65
N ARG A 301 -12.54 29.89 5.63
CA ARG A 301 -11.93 28.88 4.75
C ARG A 301 -11.20 27.81 5.55
N ALA A 302 -11.48 26.55 5.22
CA ALA A 302 -10.72 25.41 5.70
C ALA A 302 -10.06 24.62 4.56
N LEU A 303 -8.98 23.93 4.89
CA LEU A 303 -8.40 22.85 4.10
C LEU A 303 -8.46 21.57 4.93
N ILE A 304 -8.89 20.46 4.34
CA ILE A 304 -8.79 19.13 4.96
C ILE A 304 -7.83 18.27 4.14
N VAL A 305 -6.76 17.80 4.77
CA VAL A 305 -5.75 16.91 4.20
C VAL A 305 -5.97 15.51 4.78
N GLY A 306 -6.45 14.59 3.95
CA GLY A 306 -7.11 13.33 4.34
C GLY A 306 -8.61 13.54 4.54
N LEU A 307 -9.43 13.13 3.56
CA LEU A 307 -10.89 13.34 3.57
C LEU A 307 -11.62 12.26 4.38
N GLY A 308 -11.15 11.01 4.29
CA GLY A 308 -11.82 9.87 4.92
C GLY A 308 -13.29 9.75 4.48
N ALA A 309 -14.22 9.67 5.43
CA ALA A 309 -15.67 9.68 5.15
C ALA A 309 -16.28 11.08 4.90
N GLY A 310 -15.48 12.15 4.90
CA GLY A 310 -15.94 13.53 4.62
C GLY A 310 -16.80 14.20 5.70
N HIS A 311 -17.10 13.51 6.81
CA HIS A 311 -17.95 14.05 7.89
C HIS A 311 -17.45 15.37 8.48
N MET A 312 -16.12 15.56 8.63
CA MET A 312 -15.57 16.82 9.13
C MET A 312 -15.87 17.98 8.18
N ALA A 313 -15.77 17.77 6.86
CA ALA A 313 -16.11 18.79 5.86
C ALA A 313 -17.60 19.19 5.95
N ASN A 314 -18.49 18.20 6.00
CA ASN A 314 -19.93 18.43 6.17
C ASN A 314 -20.23 19.21 7.47
N VAL A 315 -19.58 18.87 8.59
CA VAL A 315 -19.78 19.60 9.87
C VAL A 315 -19.29 21.05 9.80
N LEU A 316 -18.11 21.32 9.23
CA LEU A 316 -17.60 22.70 9.07
C LEU A 316 -18.53 23.53 8.17
N ARG A 317 -18.99 22.94 7.07
CA ARG A 317 -19.94 23.52 6.10
C ARG A 317 -21.30 23.82 6.73
N GLU A 318 -21.94 22.84 7.34
CA GLU A 318 -23.34 22.90 7.78
C GLU A 318 -23.53 23.64 9.11
N ARG A 319 -22.58 23.47 10.05
CA ARG A 319 -22.68 24.10 11.39
C ARG A 319 -22.13 25.52 11.42
N PHE A 320 -21.17 25.85 10.55
CA PHE A 320 -20.43 27.12 10.61
C PHE A 320 -20.32 27.87 9.28
N GLY A 321 -20.72 27.30 8.15
CA GLY A 321 -20.71 27.98 6.85
C GLY A 321 -19.34 28.11 6.18
N LEU A 322 -18.32 27.38 6.65
CA LEU A 322 -16.97 27.45 6.07
C LEU A 322 -16.95 26.86 4.65
N VAL A 323 -16.17 27.49 3.76
CA VAL A 323 -15.75 26.91 2.48
C VAL A 323 -14.61 25.93 2.73
N VAL A 324 -14.81 24.66 2.39
CA VAL A 324 -13.83 23.59 2.67
C VAL A 324 -13.20 23.11 1.37
N ASP A 325 -11.93 23.45 1.14
CA ASP A 325 -11.10 22.73 0.17
C ASP A 325 -10.72 21.36 0.78
N THR A 326 -10.72 20.30 -0.02
CA THR A 326 -10.34 18.95 0.42
C THR A 326 -9.22 18.38 -0.42
N LEU A 327 -8.35 17.59 0.21
CA LEU A 327 -7.19 16.95 -0.40
C LEU A 327 -7.17 15.48 0.05
N GLU A 328 -7.51 14.57 -0.85
CA GLU A 328 -7.54 13.13 -0.63
C GLU A 328 -6.55 12.46 -1.59
N ILE A 329 -5.77 11.49 -1.09
CA ILE A 329 -4.79 10.80 -1.94
C ILE A 329 -5.44 9.71 -2.78
N ASP A 330 -6.51 9.09 -2.29
CA ASP A 330 -7.15 7.94 -2.91
C ASP A 330 -8.51 8.28 -3.57
N PRO A 331 -8.64 8.20 -4.92
CA PRO A 331 -9.92 8.44 -5.61
C PRO A 331 -11.05 7.51 -5.17
N ALA A 332 -10.75 6.30 -4.68
CA ALA A 332 -11.77 5.38 -4.18
C ALA A 332 -12.28 5.78 -2.78
N VAL A 333 -11.44 6.41 -1.94
CA VAL A 333 -11.88 7.03 -0.68
C VAL A 333 -12.79 8.22 -0.97
N ALA A 334 -12.36 9.12 -1.87
CA ALA A 334 -13.17 10.28 -2.27
C ALA A 334 -14.52 9.87 -2.88
N ASN A 335 -14.56 8.85 -3.75
CA ASN A 335 -15.80 8.31 -4.27
C ASN A 335 -16.69 7.69 -3.18
N ALA A 336 -16.09 6.92 -2.26
CA ALA A 336 -16.85 6.28 -1.18
C ALA A 336 -17.47 7.29 -0.21
N ALA A 337 -16.77 8.39 0.11
CA ALA A 337 -17.29 9.48 0.93
C ALA A 337 -18.59 10.06 0.35
N VAL A 338 -18.61 10.38 -0.94
CA VAL A 338 -19.82 10.89 -1.63
C VAL A 338 -20.92 9.83 -1.68
N VAL A 339 -20.60 8.63 -2.17
CA VAL A 339 -21.62 7.60 -2.50
C VAL A 339 -22.20 6.90 -1.27
N HIS A 340 -21.43 6.74 -0.19
CA HIS A 340 -21.83 5.91 0.96
C HIS A 340 -21.92 6.64 2.31
N PHE A 341 -21.37 7.86 2.41
CA PHE A 341 -21.37 8.67 3.64
C PHE A 341 -22.02 10.06 3.48
N GLY A 342 -22.43 10.43 2.26
CA GLY A 342 -23.13 11.69 2.00
C GLY A 342 -22.23 12.92 2.09
N TYR A 343 -20.93 12.78 1.78
CA TYR A 343 -20.05 13.93 1.62
C TYR A 343 -20.51 14.81 0.44
N GLU A 344 -20.61 16.12 0.69
CA GLU A 344 -21.02 17.11 -0.31
C GLU A 344 -20.09 18.33 -0.26
N SER A 345 -19.28 18.53 -1.31
CA SER A 345 -18.32 19.64 -1.36
C SER A 345 -18.96 21.01 -1.51
N ASN A 346 -18.26 22.03 -1.00
CA ASN A 346 -18.52 23.44 -1.25
C ASN A 346 -17.25 24.26 -1.58
N GLY A 347 -16.11 23.58 -1.79
CA GLY A 347 -14.81 24.17 -2.13
C GLY A 347 -14.20 23.48 -3.35
N ARG A 348 -12.89 23.25 -3.33
CA ARG A 348 -12.18 22.43 -4.32
C ARG A 348 -11.86 21.07 -3.74
N ASP A 349 -12.26 20.02 -4.46
CA ASP A 349 -11.86 18.65 -4.16
C ASP A 349 -10.63 18.28 -5.00
N ILE A 350 -9.53 17.97 -4.33
CA ILE A 350 -8.24 17.68 -4.93
C ILE A 350 -7.92 16.22 -4.65
N VAL A 351 -7.83 15.41 -5.72
CA VAL A 351 -7.33 14.03 -5.62
C VAL A 351 -5.86 14.01 -6.00
N GLY A 352 -4.97 13.82 -5.03
CA GLY A 352 -3.52 13.89 -5.23
C GLY A 352 -2.69 13.71 -3.96
N ASP A 353 -1.37 13.59 -4.13
CA ASP A 353 -0.43 13.46 -3.03
C ASP A 353 -0.30 14.78 -2.26
N ALA A 354 -0.50 14.75 -0.93
CA ALA A 354 -0.49 15.95 -0.10
C ALA A 354 0.85 16.72 -0.16
N ARG A 355 1.99 16.02 -0.09
CA ARG A 355 3.33 16.63 -0.11
C ARG A 355 3.63 17.29 -1.47
N TYR A 356 3.02 16.79 -2.53
CA TYR A 356 3.05 17.40 -3.86
C TYR A 356 2.11 18.62 -3.94
N GLU A 357 0.81 18.41 -3.70
CA GLU A 357 -0.28 19.36 -3.98
C GLU A 357 -0.30 20.59 -3.05
N ILE A 358 0.11 20.45 -1.79
CA ILE A 358 0.21 21.58 -0.82
C ILE A 358 1.02 22.75 -1.40
N ARG A 359 2.03 22.46 -2.23
CA ARG A 359 2.92 23.45 -2.86
C ARG A 359 2.28 24.21 -4.04
N HIS A 360 1.09 23.78 -4.47
CA HIS A 360 0.31 24.39 -5.54
C HIS A 360 -0.94 25.12 -5.01
N LEU A 361 -1.21 25.03 -3.70
CA LEU A 361 -2.30 25.76 -3.04
C LEU A 361 -1.96 27.24 -2.81
N THR A 362 -3.01 28.06 -2.80
CA THR A 362 -2.97 29.46 -2.42
C THR A 362 -3.91 29.70 -1.23
N GLY A 363 -3.29 30.00 -0.08
CA GLY A 363 -3.98 30.43 1.14
C GLY A 363 -4.47 31.90 1.07
N PRO A 364 -4.74 32.54 2.23
CA PRO A 364 -4.75 31.93 3.55
C PRO A 364 -5.95 30.97 3.75
N TYR A 365 -5.76 30.02 4.67
CA TYR A 365 -6.82 29.25 5.31
C TYR A 365 -6.85 29.61 6.80
N ASP A 366 -8.04 29.70 7.38
CA ASP A 366 -8.18 29.94 8.83
C ASP A 366 -7.99 28.64 9.63
N LEU A 367 -8.32 27.51 9.01
CA LEU A 367 -8.19 26.17 9.59
C LEU A 367 -7.59 25.20 8.57
N ILE A 368 -6.52 24.51 8.94
CA ILE A 368 -6.04 23.31 8.22
C ILE A 368 -6.26 22.11 9.14
N ILE A 369 -6.93 21.08 8.65
CA ILE A 369 -7.03 19.78 9.31
C ILE A 369 -6.11 18.78 8.59
N HIS A 370 -5.33 18.02 9.35
CA HIS A 370 -4.42 17.00 8.87
C HIS A 370 -4.77 15.65 9.53
N ASP A 371 -5.43 14.77 8.76
CA ASP A 371 -6.06 13.52 9.22
C ASP A 371 -5.67 12.33 8.30
N CYS A 372 -4.40 12.26 7.90
CA CYS A 372 -3.89 11.25 6.95
C CYS A 372 -3.43 9.96 7.63
N PHE A 373 -3.97 8.81 7.20
CA PHE A 373 -3.59 7.47 7.68
C PHE A 373 -3.33 6.49 6.52
N THR A 374 -2.35 5.62 6.72
CA THR A 374 -1.97 4.51 5.83
C THR A 374 -1.77 3.24 6.65
N GLY A 375 -2.69 2.27 6.51
CA GLY A 375 -2.53 0.92 7.09
C GLY A 375 -2.30 0.85 8.61
N GLY A 376 -2.89 1.75 9.40
CA GLY A 376 -2.68 1.82 10.86
C GLY A 376 -1.48 2.67 11.30
N SER A 377 -0.93 3.51 10.42
CA SER A 377 0.14 4.47 10.73
C SER A 377 0.05 5.74 9.90
N GLU A 378 0.56 6.86 10.42
CA GLU A 378 0.48 8.16 9.78
C GLU A 378 1.70 8.38 8.85
N PRO A 379 1.51 8.88 7.61
CA PRO A 379 2.59 9.05 6.65
C PRO A 379 3.71 9.95 7.18
N SER A 380 4.87 9.35 7.43
CA SER A 380 6.00 10.00 8.10
C SER A 380 6.43 11.31 7.43
N HIS A 381 6.47 11.33 6.10
CA HIS A 381 6.87 12.48 5.28
C HIS A 381 5.90 13.69 5.36
N LEU A 382 4.67 13.51 5.86
CA LEU A 382 3.74 14.62 6.10
C LEU A 382 3.93 15.26 7.49
N LEU A 383 4.61 14.56 8.40
CA LEU A 383 4.84 14.97 9.78
C LEU A 383 6.25 15.55 10.00
N THR A 384 6.97 15.89 8.94
CA THR A 384 8.28 16.56 9.00
C THR A 384 8.15 18.07 9.23
N LEU A 385 9.19 18.66 9.82
CA LEU A 385 9.38 20.10 9.96
C LEU A 385 9.10 20.83 8.63
N GLU A 386 9.63 20.29 7.53
CA GLU A 386 9.51 20.85 6.19
C GLU A 386 8.11 20.73 5.57
N THR A 387 7.25 19.83 6.04
CA THR A 387 5.82 19.80 5.66
C THR A 387 4.99 20.71 6.56
N LEU A 388 5.23 20.67 7.88
CA LEU A 388 4.53 21.51 8.85
C LEU A 388 4.80 23.00 8.61
N MET A 389 6.01 23.39 8.19
CA MET A 389 6.33 24.75 7.74
C MET A 389 5.59 25.16 6.46
N GLN A 390 5.36 24.24 5.51
CA GLN A 390 4.57 24.53 4.30
C GLN A 390 3.08 24.73 4.65
N LEU A 391 2.53 23.89 5.53
CA LEU A 391 1.17 24.07 6.06
C LEU A 391 1.02 25.39 6.80
N LYS A 392 2.00 25.77 7.64
CA LYS A 392 2.03 27.10 8.27
C LYS A 392 2.05 28.24 7.25
N GLY A 393 2.78 28.08 6.14
CA GLY A 393 2.80 29.05 5.03
C GLY A 393 1.48 29.20 4.27
N LEU A 394 0.50 28.33 4.51
CA LEU A 394 -0.86 28.41 3.95
C LEU A 394 -1.89 28.93 4.97
N LEU A 395 -1.54 29.09 6.25
CA LEU A 395 -2.44 29.62 7.28
C LEU A 395 -2.49 31.15 7.29
N ASP A 396 -3.61 31.69 7.79
CA ASP A 396 -3.69 33.07 8.28
C ASP A 396 -2.80 33.31 9.51
N GLU A 397 -2.53 34.58 9.87
CA GLU A 397 -1.87 34.95 11.14
C GLU A 397 -2.59 34.40 12.38
N GLN A 398 -3.92 34.30 12.33
CA GLN A 398 -4.75 33.67 13.36
C GLN A 398 -5.17 32.23 12.99
N GLY A 399 -4.54 31.63 11.99
CA GLY A 399 -4.84 30.27 11.56
C GLY A 399 -4.58 29.21 12.63
N ILE A 400 -5.26 28.07 12.52
CA ILE A 400 -5.03 26.89 13.35
C ILE A 400 -4.69 25.69 12.46
N LEU A 401 -3.58 25.01 12.75
CA LEU A 401 -3.35 23.65 12.29
C LEU A 401 -3.95 22.68 13.32
N ALA A 402 -4.93 21.90 12.90
CA ALA A 402 -5.50 20.78 13.64
C ALA A 402 -4.91 19.48 13.09
N LEU A 403 -4.10 18.78 13.86
CA LEU A 403 -3.40 17.57 13.43
C LEU A 403 -3.84 16.39 14.30
N ASN A 404 -4.33 15.32 13.67
CA ASN A 404 -4.62 14.07 14.35
C ASN A 404 -3.38 13.18 14.34
N PHE A 405 -3.11 12.54 15.48
CA PHE A 405 -2.10 11.50 15.61
C PHE A 405 -2.55 10.45 16.62
N VAL A 406 -2.65 9.20 16.22
CA VAL A 406 -3.04 8.09 17.11
C VAL A 406 -1.83 7.62 17.91
N SER A 407 -1.98 7.36 19.20
CA SER A 407 -0.89 6.86 20.06
C SER A 407 -1.40 6.23 21.37
N PHE A 408 -0.51 6.07 22.34
CA PHE A 408 -0.82 5.59 23.70
C PHE A 408 -0.63 6.72 24.73
N THR A 409 -1.52 6.80 25.73
CA THR A 409 -1.39 7.74 26.86
C THR A 409 -0.35 7.29 27.88
N GLN A 410 0.01 6.01 27.89
CA GLN A 410 1.02 5.37 28.73
C GLN A 410 1.84 4.35 27.93
N GLY A 411 3.14 4.28 28.21
CA GLY A 411 4.08 3.39 27.52
C GLY A 411 4.75 4.06 26.32
N ASN A 412 4.98 3.31 25.25
CA ASN A 412 5.78 3.72 24.09
C ASN A 412 5.16 4.90 23.32
N ASN A 413 5.56 6.12 23.70
CA ASN A 413 5.02 7.39 23.22
C ASN A 413 6.04 8.24 22.43
N GLU A 414 7.25 7.72 22.16
CA GLU A 414 8.35 8.40 21.45
C GLU A 414 7.89 9.10 20.15
N ALA A 415 6.97 8.45 19.42
CA ALA A 415 6.32 8.98 18.23
C ALA A 415 5.48 10.25 18.50
N LEU A 416 4.60 10.20 19.51
CA LEU A 416 3.73 11.31 19.93
C LEU A 416 4.56 12.48 20.47
N SER A 417 5.58 12.17 21.27
CA SER A 417 6.57 13.13 21.77
C SER A 417 7.32 13.82 20.64
N SER A 418 7.67 13.10 19.57
CA SER A 418 8.38 13.66 18.41
C SER A 418 7.49 14.54 17.53
N VAL A 419 6.22 14.16 17.31
CA VAL A 419 5.23 15.01 16.62
C VAL A 419 5.00 16.31 17.41
N ALA A 420 4.76 16.22 18.72
CA ALA A 420 4.58 17.38 19.59
C ALA A 420 5.78 18.35 19.57
N LYS A 421 7.00 17.80 19.63
CA LYS A 421 8.25 18.57 19.63
C LYS A 421 8.58 19.19 18.27
N THR A 422 8.16 18.55 17.17
CA THR A 422 8.30 19.08 15.81
C THR A 422 7.29 20.22 15.58
N LEU A 423 6.06 20.11 16.09
CA LEU A 423 5.09 21.20 16.08
C LEU A 423 5.59 22.45 16.83
N ASP A 424 6.25 22.30 17.98
CA ASP A 424 6.86 23.41 18.72
C ASP A 424 8.06 24.08 18.01
N GLN A 425 8.62 23.48 16.94
CA GLN A 425 9.59 24.16 16.07
C GLN A 425 8.91 25.07 15.02
N VAL A 426 7.62 24.87 14.77
CA VAL A 426 6.86 25.55 13.71
C VAL A 426 5.88 26.57 14.28
N PHE A 427 5.21 26.26 15.39
CA PHE A 427 4.21 27.11 16.02
C PHE A 427 4.64 27.46 17.45
N SER A 428 4.45 28.71 17.84
CA SER A 428 4.80 29.17 19.19
C SER A 428 3.85 28.69 20.29
N ARG A 429 2.71 28.08 19.93
CA ARG A 429 1.74 27.48 20.86
C ARG A 429 1.10 26.21 20.28
N GLN A 430 0.95 25.20 21.13
CA GLN A 430 0.07 24.06 20.90
C GLN A 430 -0.86 23.80 22.09
N THR A 431 -1.98 23.12 21.85
CA THR A 431 -2.84 22.52 22.88
C THR A 431 -3.34 21.18 22.36
N VAL A 432 -3.19 20.13 23.16
CA VAL A 432 -3.52 18.76 22.75
C VAL A 432 -4.77 18.28 23.48
N PHE A 433 -5.64 17.59 22.76
CA PHE A 433 -6.80 16.88 23.32
C PHE A 433 -6.72 15.40 22.97
N PHE A 434 -7.31 14.54 23.80
CA PHE A 434 -7.52 13.12 23.49
C PHE A 434 -9.00 12.74 23.37
N SER A 435 -9.35 11.77 22.53
CA SER A 435 -10.76 11.45 22.21
C SER A 435 -11.49 10.74 23.37
N GLN A 436 -10.81 9.84 24.08
CA GLN A 436 -11.40 8.95 25.09
C GLN A 436 -10.54 8.90 26.37
N PRO A 437 -10.81 9.74 27.39
CA PRO A 437 -9.97 9.84 28.59
C PRO A 437 -9.81 8.57 29.45
N SER A 438 -10.59 7.51 29.20
CA SER A 438 -10.47 6.20 29.86
C SER A 438 -9.48 5.25 29.19
N GLU A 439 -9.19 5.45 27.90
CA GLU A 439 -8.47 4.47 27.09
C GLU A 439 -6.97 4.76 27.00
N ASN A 440 -6.15 3.71 27.00
CA ASN A 440 -4.72 3.89 26.74
C ASN A 440 -4.49 4.30 25.28
N PHE A 441 -5.06 3.56 24.34
CA PHE A 441 -4.95 3.84 22.91
C PHE A 441 -5.95 4.94 22.51
N ASN A 442 -5.47 6.01 21.86
CA ASN A 442 -6.24 7.24 21.69
C ASN A 442 -5.86 8.01 20.42
N ASP A 443 -6.82 8.77 19.90
CA ASP A 443 -6.59 9.84 18.93
C ASP A 443 -6.13 11.11 19.69
N PHE A 444 -5.00 11.69 19.33
CA PHE A 444 -4.49 12.94 19.91
C PHE A 444 -4.64 14.07 18.89
N ILE A 445 -5.52 15.02 19.21
CA ILE A 445 -5.83 16.19 18.39
C ILE A 445 -4.98 17.36 18.87
N PHE A 446 -3.92 17.65 18.12
CA PHE A 446 -3.05 18.80 18.29
C PHE A 446 -3.68 20.03 17.63
N LEU A 447 -3.93 21.09 18.41
CA LEU A 447 -4.25 22.42 17.87
C LEU A 447 -3.02 23.32 18.01
N ALA A 448 -2.37 23.65 16.88
CA ALA A 448 -1.16 24.47 16.83
C ALA A 448 -1.44 25.81 16.12
N SER A 449 -0.91 26.90 16.67
CA SER A 449 -1.11 28.28 16.19
C SER A 449 -0.05 29.22 16.80
N ASP A 450 0.18 30.40 16.21
CA ASP A 450 0.91 31.46 16.90
C ASP A 450 -0.01 32.37 17.75
N ALA A 451 -1.27 32.47 17.35
CA ALA A 451 -2.30 33.17 18.12
C ALA A 451 -2.71 32.37 19.37
N ALA A 452 -3.42 33.01 20.30
CA ALA A 452 -4.02 32.31 21.44
C ALA A 452 -5.15 31.38 20.97
N ILE A 453 -5.37 30.28 21.70
CA ILE A 453 -6.50 29.36 21.48
C ILE A 453 -7.35 29.36 22.76
N GLU A 454 -8.43 30.16 22.77
CA GLU A 454 -9.25 30.37 23.96
C GLU A 454 -10.18 29.17 24.22
N SER A 455 -9.71 28.24 25.06
CA SER A 455 -10.42 27.00 25.41
C SER A 455 -11.73 27.19 26.21
N ASP A 456 -12.16 28.43 26.46
CA ASP A 456 -13.40 28.80 27.17
C ASP A 456 -14.24 29.81 26.35
N SER A 457 -14.16 29.75 25.02
CA SER A 457 -14.89 30.64 24.10
C SER A 457 -16.39 30.77 24.47
N PRO A 458 -16.95 31.99 24.45
CA PRO A 458 -18.36 32.22 24.78
C PRO A 458 -19.33 31.50 23.83
N GLN A 459 -18.91 31.15 22.61
CA GLN A 459 -19.76 30.45 21.64
C GLN A 459 -19.92 28.95 21.91
N LEU A 460 -19.03 28.34 22.69
CA LEU A 460 -19.20 26.96 23.15
C LEU A 460 -20.27 26.89 24.25
N LYS A 461 -21.13 25.88 24.19
CA LYS A 461 -22.07 25.56 25.28
C LYS A 461 -21.29 25.17 26.55
N PRO A 462 -21.83 25.40 27.76
CA PRO A 462 -21.17 25.00 29.01
C PRO A 462 -20.77 23.52 29.06
N SER A 463 -21.58 22.64 28.46
CA SER A 463 -21.28 21.21 28.31
C SER A 463 -20.09 20.94 27.37
N GLU A 464 -20.03 21.60 26.21
CA GLU A 464 -18.93 21.48 25.23
C GLU A 464 -17.60 21.94 25.87
N ARG A 465 -17.60 23.04 26.64
CA ARG A 465 -16.41 23.52 27.35
C ARG A 465 -15.93 22.57 28.44
N LEU A 466 -16.85 21.99 29.23
CA LEU A 466 -16.51 21.01 30.25
C LEU A 466 -15.94 19.72 29.62
N TRP A 467 -16.56 19.26 28.54
CA TRP A 467 -16.16 18.07 27.78
C TRP A 467 -14.77 18.23 27.13
N LEU A 468 -14.44 19.41 26.60
CA LEU A 468 -13.10 19.75 26.12
C LEU A 468 -12.09 19.89 27.27
N LYS A 469 -12.44 20.52 28.40
CA LYS A 469 -11.57 20.60 29.59
C LYS A 469 -11.21 19.22 30.15
N GLN A 470 -12.15 18.27 30.14
CA GLN A 470 -11.92 16.87 30.51
C GLN A 470 -11.04 16.10 29.50
N ARG A 471 -10.84 16.63 28.29
CA ARG A 471 -10.06 16.02 27.21
C ARG A 471 -8.68 16.63 27.01
N ARG A 472 -8.31 17.69 27.74
CA ARG A 472 -7.01 18.34 27.60
C ARG A 472 -5.89 17.40 28.09
N TYR A 473 -4.94 17.09 27.22
CA TYR A 473 -3.78 16.24 27.51
C TYR A 473 -2.49 17.05 27.44
N GLN A 474 -1.48 16.63 28.21
CA GLN A 474 -0.14 17.23 28.20
C GLN A 474 0.86 16.18 27.72
N VAL A 475 1.33 16.32 26.47
CA VAL A 475 2.28 15.39 25.87
C VAL A 475 3.68 15.55 26.52
N PRO A 476 4.31 14.48 27.04
CA PRO A 476 5.71 14.48 27.41
C PRO A 476 6.60 14.59 26.16
N GLN A 477 7.65 15.43 26.19
CA GLN A 477 8.57 15.65 25.05
C GLN A 477 10.04 15.29 25.34
N ASP A 478 10.30 14.73 26.52
CA ASP A 478 11.61 14.28 26.99
C ASP A 478 12.24 13.24 26.05
N GLN A 479 11.44 12.30 25.55
CA GLN A 479 11.85 11.26 24.60
C GLN A 479 11.68 11.66 23.12
N GLY A 480 11.08 12.81 22.82
CA GLY A 480 10.81 13.24 21.45
C GLY A 480 12.07 13.73 20.72
N ILE A 481 12.11 13.55 19.40
CA ILE A 481 13.06 14.22 18.50
C ILE A 481 12.33 15.16 17.53
N VAL A 482 13.05 16.03 16.83
CA VAL A 482 12.49 16.81 15.71
C VAL A 482 12.53 15.94 14.45
N LEU A 483 11.39 15.77 13.80
CA LEU A 483 11.24 15.01 12.56
C LEU A 483 11.57 15.92 11.37
N THR A 484 12.43 15.46 10.46
CA THR A 484 12.86 16.24 9.28
C THR A 484 12.91 15.35 8.04
N ASP A 485 12.81 15.92 6.85
CA ASP A 485 12.95 15.16 5.59
C ASP A 485 14.29 14.39 5.51
N ASN A 486 15.34 14.89 6.16
CA ASN A 486 16.65 14.23 6.26
C ASN A 486 16.74 13.13 7.34
N PHE A 487 15.97 13.24 8.42
CA PHE A 487 15.93 12.23 9.48
C PHE A 487 14.54 12.11 10.11
N ASN A 488 13.86 11.01 9.80
CA ASN A 488 12.50 10.73 10.25
C ASN A 488 12.30 9.22 10.53
N PRO A 489 12.65 8.75 11.75
CA PRO A 489 12.41 7.38 12.19
C PRO A 489 10.96 7.12 12.65
N LEU A 490 10.00 8.02 12.39
CA LEU A 490 8.64 7.91 12.92
C LEU A 490 7.95 6.60 12.51
N GLU A 491 8.19 6.09 11.30
CA GLU A 491 7.66 4.79 10.87
C GLU A 491 8.14 3.64 11.77
N GLN A 492 9.40 3.65 12.21
CA GLN A 492 9.91 2.68 13.18
C GLN A 492 9.27 2.83 14.55
N MET A 493 9.09 4.08 15.03
CA MET A 493 8.42 4.36 16.31
C MET A 493 6.94 3.91 16.29
N GLN A 494 6.28 4.01 15.14
CA GLN A 494 4.88 3.65 14.95
C GLN A 494 4.62 2.13 14.82
N VAL A 495 5.64 1.26 14.71
CA VAL A 495 5.45 -0.20 14.51
C VAL A 495 4.53 -0.82 15.56
N TYR A 496 4.73 -0.50 16.85
CA TYR A 496 3.91 -1.05 17.93
C TYR A 496 2.45 -0.56 17.86
N LYS A 497 2.22 0.68 17.41
CA LYS A 497 0.87 1.19 17.12
C LYS A 497 0.23 0.42 15.97
N ALA A 498 0.94 0.23 14.85
CA ALA A 498 0.40 -0.44 13.68
C ALA A 498 0.04 -1.91 14.00
N GLU A 499 0.90 -2.64 14.73
CA GLU A 499 0.59 -4.00 15.20
C GLU A 499 -0.61 -4.01 16.17
N HIS A 500 -0.73 -3.03 17.08
CA HIS A 500 -1.89 -2.91 17.97
C HIS A 500 -3.20 -2.61 17.21
N TYR A 501 -3.19 -1.61 16.32
CA TYR A 501 -4.35 -1.22 15.51
C TYR A 501 -4.83 -2.38 14.64
N ARG A 502 -3.90 -3.09 13.99
CA ARG A 502 -4.18 -4.31 13.24
C ARG A 502 -4.89 -5.36 14.10
N ASN A 503 -4.42 -5.60 15.32
CA ASN A 503 -5.04 -6.56 16.23
C ASN A 503 -6.46 -6.15 16.67
N VAL A 504 -6.76 -4.85 16.76
CA VAL A 504 -8.13 -4.34 16.98
C VAL A 504 -9.02 -4.66 15.78
N VAL A 505 -8.59 -4.35 14.55
CA VAL A 505 -9.34 -4.63 13.31
C VAL A 505 -9.57 -6.14 13.10
N VAL A 506 -8.54 -6.96 13.33
CA VAL A 506 -8.64 -8.43 13.32
C VAL A 506 -9.58 -8.93 14.43
N GLY A 507 -9.63 -8.27 15.59
CA GLY A 507 -10.59 -8.57 16.66
C GLY A 507 -12.05 -8.28 16.28
N TRP A 508 -12.31 -7.23 15.48
CA TRP A 508 -13.65 -6.85 15.04
C TRP A 508 -14.18 -7.74 13.91
N PHE A 509 -13.36 -8.03 12.88
CA PHE A 509 -13.82 -8.67 11.64
C PHE A 509 -13.25 -10.08 11.41
N GLY A 510 -12.23 -10.48 12.18
CA GLY A 510 -11.37 -11.62 11.85
C GLY A 510 -10.32 -11.25 10.81
N ALA A 511 -9.27 -12.08 10.72
CA ALA A 511 -8.17 -11.90 9.77
C ALA A 511 -8.64 -11.95 8.30
N ASP A 512 -9.77 -12.61 8.02
CA ASP A 512 -10.32 -12.81 6.67
C ASP A 512 -10.74 -11.52 5.95
N LEU A 513 -10.98 -10.40 6.67
CA LEU A 513 -11.20 -9.11 6.03
C LEU A 513 -9.91 -8.54 5.38
N LEU A 514 -8.75 -8.90 5.93
CA LEU A 514 -7.43 -8.43 5.48
C LEU A 514 -6.78 -9.35 4.43
N LEU A 515 -7.54 -10.32 3.89
CA LEU A 515 -7.02 -11.43 3.08
C LEU A 515 -7.79 -11.61 1.77
N ARG A 516 -7.08 -11.89 0.68
CA ARG A 516 -7.60 -12.26 -0.64
C ARG A 516 -6.72 -13.31 -1.32
#